data_AF-A0ABC8EJN6-F1
#
_entry.id   AF-A0ABC8EJN6-F1
#
_cell.length_a   1.000
_cell.length_b   1.000
_cell.length_c   1.000
_cell.angle_alpha   90.00
_cell.angle_beta   90.00
_cell.angle_gamma   90.00
#
_symmetry.space_group_name_H-M   'P 1'
#
loop_
_entity.id
_entity.type
_entity.pdbx_description
1 polymer ?
#
loop_
_entity_poly.entity_id
_entity_poly.type
_entity_poly.pdbx_seq_one_letter_code
_entity_poly.pdbx_strand_id
1 'polypeptide(L)'
;MHYEGNIIRPPSEANSILLQVTVGCSRNKCTFCGTYQGERFRIKPDDIMMEDIAFAAQNCKRQRRVFLCDGDALIIPQKRLLNILQAIETQLPWVTRVGIYANAKSLNMKTMDELKELRAHRLGIAYMGLETGDDETLKAINRGPDPQK
;
A
#
# COMPACT_ATOMS: atom_id res chain seq x y z
N MET A 1 11.71 3.46 -12.48
CA MET A 1 10.70 3.69 -11.43
C MET A 1 9.91 4.92 -11.78
N HIS A 2 8.62 4.76 -12.08
CA HIS A 2 7.71 5.81 -12.51
C HIS A 2 6.97 6.39 -11.31
N TYR A 3 7.62 7.29 -10.56
CA TYR A 3 7.01 7.91 -9.39
C TYR A 3 6.21 9.18 -9.74
N GLU A 4 5.10 9.39 -9.04
CA GLU A 4 4.25 10.56 -9.16
C GLU A 4 3.95 11.15 -7.78
N GLY A 5 4.05 12.47 -7.64
CA GLY A 5 3.75 13.15 -6.39
C GLY A 5 4.72 12.79 -5.25
N ASN A 6 4.19 12.77 -4.03
CA ASN A 6 4.97 12.52 -2.82
C ASN A 6 5.01 11.03 -2.46
N ILE A 7 6.21 10.43 -2.52
CA ILE A 7 6.40 9.03 -2.10
C ILE A 7 6.72 8.97 -0.60
N ILE A 8 5.75 8.49 0.17
CA ILE A 8 5.90 8.36 1.63
C ILE A 8 5.96 6.89 2.04
N ARG A 9 6.81 6.63 3.04
CA ARG A 9 7.01 5.32 3.64
C ARG A 9 7.24 5.47 5.14
N PRO A 10 6.91 4.44 5.94
CA PRO A 10 7.22 4.47 7.37
C PRO A 10 8.73 4.30 7.59
N PRO A 11 9.29 4.81 8.70
CA PRO A 11 10.73 4.70 8.99
C PRO A 11 11.27 3.27 8.96
N SER A 12 10.45 2.29 9.37
CA SER A 12 10.83 0.88 9.34
C SER A 12 11.04 0.32 7.92
N GLU A 13 10.52 0.99 6.89
CA GLU A 13 10.67 0.63 5.47
C GLU A 13 11.78 1.45 4.79
N ALA A 14 12.68 2.10 5.55
CA ALA A 14 13.77 2.92 5.02
C ALA A 14 14.65 2.22 3.97
N ASN A 15 14.85 0.91 4.12
CA ASN A 15 15.69 0.06 3.26
C ASN A 15 14.87 -0.85 2.32
N SER A 16 13.66 -0.45 1.97
CA SER A 16 12.78 -1.21 1.08
C SER A 16 12.81 -0.65 -0.34
N ILE A 17 12.60 -1.52 -1.33
CA ILE A 17 12.29 -1.11 -2.70
C ILE A 17 10.92 -0.45 -2.65
N LEU A 18 10.83 0.79 -3.12
CA LEU A 18 9.58 1.54 -3.14
C LEU A 18 8.87 1.27 -4.45
N LEU A 19 7.72 0.62 -4.42
CA LEU A 19 6.92 0.34 -5.61
C LEU A 19 5.61 1.11 -5.48
N GLN A 20 5.49 2.22 -6.19
CA GLN A 20 4.25 2.97 -6.24
C GLN A 20 3.25 2.24 -7.14
N VAL A 21 2.18 1.71 -6.53
CA VAL A 21 1.13 0.92 -7.20
C VAL A 21 -0.21 1.67 -7.25
N THR A 22 -0.40 2.65 -6.38
CA THR A 22 -1.49 3.62 -6.43
C THR A 22 -0.90 5.02 -6.50
N VAL A 23 -1.74 6.04 -6.74
CA VAL A 23 -1.41 7.45 -6.57
C VAL A 23 -2.45 8.03 -5.62
N GLY A 24 -2.02 8.80 -4.62
CA GLY A 24 -2.91 9.40 -3.61
C GLY A 24 -3.41 8.42 -2.53
N CYS A 25 -4.52 8.77 -1.88
CA CYS A 25 -5.16 7.95 -0.85
C CYS A 25 -6.63 7.67 -1.19
N SER A 26 -7.10 6.44 -1.00
CA SER A 26 -8.51 6.07 -1.30
C SER A 26 -9.55 6.80 -0.42
N ARG A 27 -9.13 7.37 0.72
CA ARG A 27 -9.97 8.21 1.60
C ARG A 27 -9.92 9.69 1.22
N ASN A 28 -8.72 10.25 1.07
CA ASN A 28 -8.38 11.66 0.76
C ASN A 28 -9.36 12.74 1.28
N LYS A 29 -9.84 12.60 2.52
CA LYS A 29 -10.85 13.49 3.14
C LYS A 29 -10.57 13.84 4.59
N CYS A 30 -9.47 13.32 5.16
CA CYS A 30 -9.07 13.57 6.54
C CYS A 30 -8.66 15.03 6.70
N THR A 31 -9.16 15.73 7.72
CA THR A 31 -8.97 17.19 7.85
C THR A 31 -7.53 17.59 8.20
N PHE A 32 -6.73 16.68 8.73
CA PHE A 32 -5.33 16.91 9.11
C PHE A 32 -4.31 16.46 8.04
N CYS A 33 -4.73 15.68 7.04
CA CYS A 33 -3.82 15.03 6.12
C CYS A 33 -3.53 15.94 4.91
N GLY A 34 -2.41 16.66 4.95
CA GLY A 34 -1.93 17.45 3.81
C GLY A 34 -1.20 16.64 2.73
N THR A 35 -0.92 15.36 2.99
CA THR A 35 -0.02 14.53 2.20
C THR A 35 -0.46 14.31 0.75
N TYR A 36 -1.71 13.90 0.56
CA TYR A 36 -2.28 13.54 -0.75
C TYR A 36 -3.34 14.56 -1.19
N GLN A 37 -3.35 15.74 -0.55
CA GLN A 37 -4.35 16.77 -0.82
C GLN A 37 -4.21 17.27 -2.26
N GLY A 38 -5.32 17.28 -3.00
CA GLY A 38 -5.34 17.65 -4.42
C GLY A 38 -5.03 16.50 -5.38
N GLU A 39 -4.55 15.35 -4.91
CA GLU A 39 -4.35 14.17 -5.76
C GLU A 39 -5.61 13.32 -5.88
N ARG A 40 -6.00 13.01 -7.11
CA ARG A 40 -7.11 12.07 -7.35
C ARG A 40 -6.59 10.64 -7.21
N PHE A 41 -7.17 9.90 -6.28
CA PHE A 41 -6.83 8.49 -6.08
C PHE A 41 -7.02 7.68 -7.37
N ARG A 42 -5.99 6.90 -7.71
CA ARG A 42 -6.06 5.90 -8.79
C ARG A 42 -5.08 4.77 -8.55
N ILE A 43 -5.37 3.62 -9.13
CA ILE A 43 -4.41 2.51 -9.23
C ILE A 43 -3.59 2.74 -10.51
N LYS A 44 -2.26 2.63 -10.45
CA LYS A 44 -1.40 2.80 -11.64
C LYS A 44 -1.71 1.71 -12.68
N PRO A 45 -1.47 1.95 -13.97
CA PRO A 45 -1.59 0.93 -15.02
C PRO A 45 -0.68 -0.29 -14.77
N ASP A 46 -1.11 -1.48 -15.18
CA ASP A 46 -0.38 -2.74 -14.91
C ASP A 46 0.98 -2.80 -15.61
N ASP A 47 1.05 -2.35 -16.85
CA ASP A 47 2.28 -2.21 -17.63
C ASP A 47 3.33 -1.38 -16.90
N ILE A 48 2.96 -0.20 -16.40
CA ILE A 48 3.85 0.68 -15.63
C ILE A 48 4.36 0.00 -14.36
N MET A 49 3.48 -0.72 -13.65
CA MET A 49 3.88 -1.45 -12.44
C MET A 49 4.84 -2.61 -12.77
N MET A 50 4.64 -3.32 -13.88
CA MET A 50 5.53 -4.40 -14.31
C MET A 50 6.88 -3.86 -14.77
N GLU A 51 6.92 -2.72 -15.46
CA GLU A 51 8.17 -2.03 -15.81
C GLU A 51 8.95 -1.60 -14.56
N ASP A 52 8.26 -1.10 -13.54
CA ASP A 52 8.88 -0.73 -12.26
C ASP A 52 9.46 -1.95 -11.53
N ILE A 53 8.76 -3.09 -11.54
CA ILE A 53 9.28 -4.35 -10.99
C ILE A 53 10.51 -4.83 -11.78
N ALA A 54 10.46 -4.79 -13.11
CA ALA A 54 11.58 -5.19 -13.97
C ALA A 54 12.81 -4.28 -13.75
N PHE A 55 12.60 -2.98 -13.61
CA PHE A 55 13.64 -2.04 -13.24
C PHE A 55 14.26 -2.40 -11.88
N ALA A 56 13.44 -2.67 -10.87
CA ALA A 56 13.91 -3.08 -9.54
C ALA A 56 14.70 -4.40 -9.60
N ALA A 57 14.33 -5.33 -10.47
CA ALA A 57 15.03 -6.61 -10.62
C ALA A 57 16.48 -6.43 -11.10
N GLN A 58 16.70 -5.44 -11.97
CA GLN A 58 18.02 -5.13 -12.49
C GLN A 58 18.85 -4.30 -11.49
N ASN A 59 18.21 -3.38 -10.77
CA ASN A 59 18.92 -2.31 -10.05
C ASN A 59 18.89 -2.42 -8.52
N CYS A 60 17.96 -3.18 -7.92
CA CYS A 60 17.69 -3.18 -6.48
C CYS A 60 18.00 -4.52 -5.78
N LYS A 61 19.21 -5.04 -6.00
CA LYS A 61 19.62 -6.37 -5.51
C LYS A 61 20.05 -6.44 -4.04
N ARG A 62 20.12 -5.30 -3.34
CA ARG A 62 20.59 -5.22 -1.94
C ARG A 62 19.44 -5.16 -0.92
N GLN A 63 18.26 -4.78 -1.38
CA GLN A 63 17.06 -4.60 -0.56
C GLN A 63 16.30 -5.91 -0.47
N ARG A 64 16.03 -6.38 0.75
CA ARG A 64 15.29 -7.63 0.98
C ARG A 64 13.78 -7.43 1.18
N ARG A 65 13.30 -6.21 1.00
CA ARG A 65 11.92 -5.82 1.27
C ARG A 65 11.40 -4.93 0.16
N VAL A 66 10.12 -5.04 -0.11
CA VAL A 66 9.37 -4.15 -0.98
C VAL A 66 8.31 -3.44 -0.14
N PHE A 67 8.11 -2.15 -0.40
CA PHE A 67 7.00 -1.40 0.16
C PHE A 67 6.12 -0.92 -0.99
N LEU A 68 4.84 -1.33 -1.00
CA LEU A 68 3.87 -0.79 -1.95
C LEU A 68 3.42 0.57 -1.43
N CYS A 69 3.82 1.62 -2.16
CA CYS A 69 3.68 3.00 -1.72
C CYS A 69 2.25 3.53 -1.88
N ASP A 70 2.09 4.73 -1.33
CA ASP A 70 0.90 5.57 -1.28
C ASP A 70 -0.17 5.16 -0.27
N GLY A 71 -1.24 5.96 -0.18
CA GLY A 71 -2.04 6.07 1.04
C GLY A 71 -2.95 4.88 1.34
N ASP A 72 -3.14 3.96 0.39
CA ASP A 72 -3.90 2.73 0.57
C ASP A 72 -3.68 1.79 -0.62
N ALA A 73 -2.73 0.86 -0.51
CA ALA A 73 -2.49 -0.13 -1.56
C ALA A 73 -3.40 -1.37 -1.40
N LEU A 74 -3.94 -1.61 -0.20
CA LEU A 74 -4.79 -2.78 0.05
C LEU A 74 -6.16 -2.70 -0.66
N ILE A 75 -6.60 -1.49 -1.00
CA ILE A 75 -7.82 -1.25 -1.79
C ILE A 75 -7.75 -1.83 -3.21
N ILE A 76 -6.57 -2.19 -3.70
CA ILE A 76 -6.40 -2.83 -5.01
C ILE A 76 -7.22 -4.15 -5.04
N PRO A 77 -8.00 -4.41 -6.11
CA PRO A 77 -8.75 -5.65 -6.25
C PRO A 77 -7.88 -6.89 -6.04
N GLN A 78 -8.41 -7.90 -5.34
CA GLN A 78 -7.63 -9.06 -4.87
C GLN A 78 -6.76 -9.69 -5.96
N LYS A 79 -7.39 -10.08 -7.08
CA LYS A 79 -6.70 -10.68 -8.23
C LYS A 79 -5.53 -9.82 -8.74
N ARG A 80 -5.72 -8.50 -8.77
CA ARG A 80 -4.70 -7.56 -9.27
C ARG A 80 -3.55 -7.41 -8.28
N LEU A 81 -3.86 -7.34 -6.99
CA LEU A 81 -2.84 -7.28 -5.94
C LEU A 81 -2.01 -8.57 -5.89
N LEU A 82 -2.64 -9.74 -6.07
CA LEU A 82 -1.94 -11.02 -6.19
C LEU A 82 -0.98 -11.06 -7.37
N ASN A 83 -1.42 -10.58 -8.55
CA ASN A 83 -0.54 -10.51 -9.72
C ASN A 83 0.71 -9.67 -9.45
N ILE A 84 0.58 -8.55 -8.73
CA ILE A 84 1.71 -7.70 -8.33
C ILE A 84 2.64 -8.46 -7.38
N LEU A 85 2.09 -9.12 -6.34
CA LEU A 85 2.88 -9.88 -5.38
C LEU A 85 3.61 -11.05 -6.04
N GLN A 86 2.94 -11.82 -6.91
CA GLN A 86 3.54 -12.93 -7.65
C GLN A 86 4.64 -12.45 -8.61
N ALA A 87 4.46 -11.30 -9.25
CA ALA A 87 5.51 -10.69 -10.08
C ALA A 87 6.73 -10.29 -9.24
N ILE A 88 6.52 -9.73 -8.04
CA ILE A 88 7.60 -9.45 -7.07
C ILE A 88 8.30 -10.74 -6.66
N GLU A 89 7.57 -11.79 -6.31
CA GLU A 89 8.15 -13.08 -5.89
C GLU A 89 9.00 -13.71 -6.99
N THR A 90 8.55 -13.61 -8.24
CA THR A 90 9.21 -14.20 -9.40
C THR A 90 10.44 -13.40 -9.82
N GLN A 91 10.31 -12.07 -9.93
CA GLN A 91 11.36 -11.22 -10.47
C GLN A 91 12.36 -10.72 -9.41
N LEU A 92 11.93 -10.66 -8.15
CA LEU A 92 12.73 -10.22 -7.00
C LEU A 92 12.86 -11.35 -5.97
N PRO A 93 13.43 -12.52 -6.32
CA PRO A 93 13.39 -13.71 -5.46
C PRO A 93 14.10 -13.53 -4.11
N TRP A 94 15.00 -12.54 -3.97
CA TRP A 94 15.66 -12.20 -2.72
C TRP A 94 14.80 -11.38 -1.75
N VAL A 95 13.65 -10.87 -2.18
CA VAL A 95 12.70 -10.13 -1.35
C VAL A 95 11.96 -11.11 -0.44
N THR A 96 12.09 -10.91 0.87
CA THR A 96 11.49 -11.77 1.90
C THR A 96 10.19 -11.23 2.48
N ARG A 97 9.85 -9.94 2.24
CA ARG A 97 8.64 -9.32 2.77
C ARG A 97 8.18 -8.16 1.90
N VAL A 98 6.87 -8.09 1.68
CA VAL A 98 6.17 -6.92 1.13
C VAL A 98 5.40 -6.23 2.27
N GLY A 99 5.50 -4.90 2.33
CA GLY A 99 4.74 -4.05 3.25
C GLY A 99 3.86 -3.05 2.50
N ILE A 100 2.77 -2.61 3.12
CA ILE A 100 1.82 -1.66 2.52
C ILE A 100 1.25 -0.67 3.54
N TYR A 101 0.77 0.48 3.10
CA TYR A 101 -0.25 1.21 3.85
C TYR A 101 -1.65 0.64 3.59
N ALA A 102 -2.47 0.62 4.64
CA ALA A 102 -3.86 0.21 4.59
C ALA A 102 -4.72 1.10 5.49
N ASN A 103 -6.02 1.15 5.21
CA ASN A 103 -7.02 1.78 6.08
C ASN A 103 -8.16 0.81 6.42
N ALA A 104 -9.02 1.20 7.37
CA ALA A 104 -10.15 0.38 7.82
C ALA A 104 -11.08 -0.06 6.67
N LYS A 105 -11.34 0.83 5.71
CA LYS A 105 -12.19 0.51 4.56
C LYS A 105 -11.57 -0.62 3.72
N SER A 106 -10.30 -0.49 3.34
CA SER A 106 -9.60 -1.49 2.52
C SER A 106 -9.49 -2.84 3.22
N LEU A 107 -9.27 -2.86 4.54
CA LEU A 107 -9.24 -4.08 5.34
C LEU A 107 -10.61 -4.75 5.39
N ASN A 108 -11.67 -4.00 5.62
CA ASN A 108 -13.05 -4.51 5.67
C ASN A 108 -13.56 -5.00 4.31
N MET A 109 -12.90 -4.63 3.21
CA MET A 109 -13.18 -5.14 1.88
C MET A 109 -12.52 -6.48 1.58
N LYS A 110 -11.66 -6.99 2.46
CA LYS A 110 -10.97 -8.28 2.31
C LYS A 110 -11.53 -9.27 3.31
N THR A 111 -11.83 -10.47 2.82
CA THR A 111 -12.13 -11.61 3.68
C THR A 111 -10.87 -12.13 4.36
N MET A 112 -11.04 -12.88 5.45
CA MET A 112 -9.90 -13.51 6.12
C MET A 112 -9.11 -14.45 5.21
N ASP A 113 -9.77 -15.14 4.28
CA ASP A 113 -9.08 -16.05 3.37
C ASP A 113 -8.30 -15.30 2.29
N GLU A 114 -8.83 -14.18 1.78
CA GLU A 114 -8.08 -13.27 0.91
C GLU A 114 -6.84 -12.70 1.62
N LEU A 115 -6.95 -12.34 2.90
CA LEU A 115 -5.80 -11.86 3.68
C LEU A 115 -4.75 -12.95 3.91
N LYS A 116 -5.19 -14.20 4.18
CA LYS A 116 -4.26 -15.35 4.27
C LYS A 116 -3.56 -15.61 2.94
N GLU A 117 -4.26 -15.48 1.83
CA GLU A 117 -3.72 -15.65 0.49
C GLU A 117 -2.66 -14.57 0.18
N LEU A 118 -2.96 -13.30 0.47
CA LEU A 118 -1.97 -12.23 0.32
C LEU A 118 -0.73 -12.48 1.19
N ARG A 119 -0.93 -12.95 2.44
CA ARG A 119 0.16 -13.31 3.34
C ARG A 119 1.01 -14.46 2.80
N ALA A 120 0.40 -15.47 2.16
CA ALA A 120 1.12 -16.55 1.50
C ALA A 120 2.03 -16.03 0.38
N HIS A 121 1.64 -14.92 -0.27
CA HIS A 121 2.44 -14.19 -1.25
C HIS A 121 3.29 -13.06 -0.66
N ARG A 122 3.87 -13.29 0.52
CA ARG A 122 4.82 -12.41 1.23
C ARG A 122 4.31 -11.04 1.65
N LEU A 123 3.01 -10.74 1.57
CA LEU A 123 2.44 -9.56 2.23
C LEU A 123 2.50 -9.75 3.75
N GLY A 124 3.57 -9.28 4.37
CA GLY A 124 3.91 -9.59 5.75
C GLY A 124 3.60 -8.48 6.74
N ILE A 125 3.33 -7.26 6.26
CA ILE A 125 3.00 -6.13 7.14
C ILE A 125 2.04 -5.15 6.44
N ALA A 126 1.04 -4.71 7.17
CA ALA A 126 0.16 -3.61 6.77
C ALA A 126 0.26 -2.52 7.85
N TYR A 127 0.68 -1.32 7.43
CA TYR A 127 0.69 -0.13 8.26
C TYR A 127 -0.68 0.49 8.20
N MET A 128 -1.47 0.20 9.24
CA MET A 128 -2.81 0.74 9.35
C MET A 128 -2.78 2.09 10.04
N GLY A 129 -3.35 3.09 9.38
CA GLY A 129 -3.72 4.29 10.10
C GLY A 129 -4.94 4.02 10.99
N LEU A 130 -4.81 4.19 12.30
CA LEU A 130 -5.95 4.28 13.26
C LEU A 130 -6.27 5.72 13.72
N GLU A 131 -5.25 6.59 13.86
CA GLU A 131 -5.31 7.96 14.42
C GLU A 131 -5.85 8.09 15.84
N THR A 132 -7.07 7.63 16.11
CA THR A 132 -7.73 7.71 17.41
C THR A 132 -8.83 6.67 17.53
N GLY A 133 -9.08 6.21 18.76
CA GLY A 133 -10.23 5.35 19.10
C GLY A 133 -11.42 6.13 19.69
N ASP A 134 -11.33 7.46 19.76
CA ASP A 134 -12.39 8.33 20.27
C ASP A 134 -13.35 8.76 19.14
N ASP A 135 -14.64 8.46 19.30
CA ASP A 135 -15.69 8.72 18.31
C ASP A 135 -15.81 10.19 17.92
N GLU A 136 -15.74 11.09 18.91
CA GLU A 136 -15.89 12.52 18.68
C GLU A 136 -14.73 13.06 17.86
N THR A 137 -13.52 12.66 18.22
CA THR A 137 -12.30 12.99 17.48
C THR A 137 -12.35 12.41 16.08
N LEU A 138 -12.70 11.13 15.89
CA LEU A 138 -12.80 10.50 14.56
C LEU A 138 -13.75 11.23 13.62
N LYS A 139 -14.91 11.68 14.14
CA LYS A 139 -15.86 12.51 13.42
C LYS A 139 -15.27 13.87 13.08
N ALA A 140 -14.63 14.55 14.04
CA ALA A 140 -14.00 15.85 13.84
C ALA A 140 -12.89 15.82 12.78
N ILE A 141 -12.10 14.73 12.73
CA ILE A 141 -11.03 14.56 11.76
C ILE A 141 -11.47 13.96 10.41
N ASN A 142 -12.75 13.64 10.27
CA ASN A 142 -13.38 13.08 9.06
C ASN A 142 -12.63 11.85 8.48
N ARG A 143 -12.22 10.91 9.34
CA ARG A 143 -11.25 9.88 8.94
C ARG A 143 -11.83 8.61 8.32
N GLY A 144 -13.10 8.29 8.55
CA GLY A 144 -13.69 7.05 8.04
C GLY A 144 -14.48 6.34 9.12
N PRO A 145 -14.96 5.12 8.85
CA PRO A 145 -16.09 4.56 9.59
C PRO A 145 -15.74 4.18 11.03
N ASP A 146 -16.82 4.02 11.79
CA ASP A 146 -16.98 3.65 13.21
C ASP A 146 -15.77 2.93 13.86
N PRO A 147 -15.22 3.43 14.98
CA PRO A 147 -14.09 2.79 15.68
C PRO A 147 -14.36 1.37 16.17
N GLN A 148 -15.61 0.93 16.21
CA GLN A 148 -15.99 -0.43 16.63
C GLN A 148 -15.93 -1.50 15.53
N LYS A 149 -15.50 -1.16 14.30
CA LYS A 149 -15.44 -2.09 13.15
C LYS A 149 -14.04 -2.37 12.64
#